data_AF-A0A074KT13-F1
#
_entry.id   AF-A0A074KT13-F1
#
_cell.length_a   1.000
_cell.length_b   1.000
_cell.length_c   1.000
_cell.angle_alpha   90.00
_cell.angle_beta   90.00
_cell.angle_gamma   90.00
#
_symmetry.space_group_name_H-M   'P 1'
#
loop_
_entity.id
_entity.type
_entity.pdbx_description
1 polymer ?
#
loop_
_entity_poly.entity_id
_entity_poly.type
_entity_poly.pdbx_seq_one_letter_code
_entity_poly.pdbx_strand_id
1 'polypeptide(L)'
;MKTLTIHIWEKLKTSFWFIPAVIVLASIILSIVLIDLDSNYHVAFEGFFSHFITEDVESARQILSTIAGAMLNVTGIVFSITLVALTLASSEFGSRLLRNFMNDRLNQVVLGTYIATFIFCILILRVVKGVEDNEFIPNISIFVAIIISIANIFLLIAYIHHIAVSIQADYIITDVGKNLRSSLKILYPNQIGTHNFEQSEVFLKEHTDKIPIKTLISNPKSGYLQLINGENLLQIAKDNDLVFEFDHRPGDLIVKNMTLAKISSHAPLNEKTIKKITAAFILGENRTPTHDAEFSVHQLVEIISRALSSGINDPFTAITALDKLTANLSELAANIFPSGYRFDDNGHLRMILNPLTFEGLVNAAFNQVRQYSANNPAVLIRLMEGLFTIKQFTRDQTRLKILRRHADMCMRAGENGFSEPEDIKDLRGRYDQFLEDWV
;
A
#
# COMPACT_ATOMS: atom_id res chain seq x y z
N MET A 1 -10.50 -19.83 -7.49
CA MET A 1 -11.32 -19.27 -6.38
C MET A 1 -10.48 -18.50 -5.37
N LYS A 2 -9.37 -19.06 -4.82
CA LYS A 2 -8.51 -18.37 -3.84
C LYS A 2 -8.01 -16.98 -4.27
N THR A 3 -7.63 -16.79 -5.55
CA THR A 3 -7.11 -15.51 -6.05
C THR A 3 -8.14 -14.38 -6.03
N LEU A 4 -9.36 -14.66 -6.51
CA LEU A 4 -10.43 -13.67 -6.55
C LEU A 4 -10.85 -13.30 -5.12
N THR A 5 -10.88 -14.27 -4.20
CA THR A 5 -11.15 -13.99 -2.79
C THR A 5 -10.05 -13.19 -2.12
N ILE A 6 -8.77 -13.45 -2.40
CA ILE A 6 -7.66 -12.63 -1.87
C ILE A 6 -7.77 -11.20 -2.40
N HIS A 7 -8.02 -11.02 -3.69
CA HIS A 7 -8.16 -9.71 -4.29
C HIS A 7 -9.40 -8.95 -3.81
N ILE A 8 -10.55 -9.62 -3.70
CA ILE A 8 -11.77 -9.03 -3.12
C ILE A 8 -11.53 -8.68 -1.65
N TRP A 9 -10.85 -9.55 -0.90
CA TRP A 9 -10.51 -9.30 0.50
C TRP A 9 -9.54 -8.13 0.66
N GLU A 10 -8.55 -7.99 -0.22
CA GLU A 10 -7.71 -6.80 -0.30
C GLU A 10 -8.56 -5.56 -0.60
N LYS A 11 -9.45 -5.63 -1.61
CA LYS A 11 -10.33 -4.52 -1.97
C LYS A 11 -11.26 -4.09 -0.81
N LEU A 12 -11.80 -5.06 -0.08
CA LEU A 12 -12.63 -4.84 1.10
C LEU A 12 -11.82 -4.27 2.27
N LYS A 13 -10.61 -4.78 2.53
CA LYS A 13 -9.70 -4.21 3.53
C LYS A 13 -9.28 -2.78 3.20
N THR A 14 -9.17 -2.44 1.92
CA THR A 14 -8.85 -1.09 1.46
C THR A 14 -10.07 -0.18 1.36
N SER A 15 -11.26 -0.67 1.68
CA SER A 15 -12.48 0.13 1.70
C SER A 15 -12.61 0.87 3.02
N PHE A 16 -12.80 2.18 2.93
CA PHE A 16 -13.04 3.05 4.08
C PHE A 16 -14.26 2.63 4.93
N TRP A 17 -15.25 1.98 4.31
CA TRP A 17 -16.54 1.68 4.93
C TRP A 17 -16.65 0.28 5.53
N PHE A 18 -15.75 -0.63 5.18
CA PHE A 18 -15.90 -2.03 5.56
C PHE A 18 -15.73 -2.23 7.08
N ILE A 19 -14.67 -1.69 7.67
CA ILE A 19 -14.44 -1.77 9.12
C ILE A 19 -15.55 -1.04 9.90
N PRO A 20 -15.93 0.22 9.57
CA PRO A 20 -17.06 0.89 10.22
C PRO A 20 -18.36 0.07 10.18
N ALA A 21 -18.70 -0.51 9.03
CA ALA A 21 -19.90 -1.33 8.90
C ALA A 21 -19.87 -2.57 9.81
N VAL A 22 -18.71 -3.22 9.94
CA VAL A 22 -18.53 -4.36 10.87
C VAL A 22 -18.68 -3.91 12.32
N ILE A 23 -18.12 -2.76 12.71
CA ILE A 23 -18.23 -2.23 14.08
C ILE A 23 -19.69 -1.88 14.41
N VAL A 24 -20.42 -1.28 13.46
CA VAL A 24 -21.86 -0.99 13.61
C VAL A 24 -22.68 -2.27 13.74
N LEU A 25 -22.42 -3.28 12.90
CA LEU A 25 -23.11 -4.58 13.03
C LEU A 25 -22.83 -5.21 14.39
N ALA A 26 -21.59 -5.14 14.87
CA ALA A 26 -21.23 -5.63 16.19
C ALA A 26 -21.95 -4.87 17.31
N SER A 27 -22.13 -3.55 17.21
CA SER A 27 -22.87 -2.78 18.23
C SER A 27 -24.37 -3.06 18.23
N ILE A 28 -24.97 -3.33 17.06
CA ILE A 28 -26.36 -3.79 16.95
C ILE A 28 -26.51 -5.13 17.69
N ILE A 29 -25.64 -6.10 17.40
CA ILE A 29 -25.66 -7.41 18.08
C ILE A 29 -25.45 -7.23 19.60
N LEU A 30 -24.49 -6.40 20.00
CA LEU A 30 -24.22 -6.10 21.40
C LEU A 30 -25.44 -5.48 22.10
N SER A 31 -26.16 -4.57 21.44
CA SER A 31 -27.38 -3.98 22.00
C SER A 31 -28.46 -5.02 22.26
N ILE A 32 -28.68 -5.95 21.32
CA ILE A 32 -29.68 -7.01 21.46
C ILE A 32 -29.31 -7.93 22.63
N VAL A 33 -28.03 -8.32 22.74
CA VAL A 33 -27.54 -9.16 23.83
C VAL A 33 -27.68 -8.45 25.18
N LEU A 34 -27.32 -7.17 25.28
CA LEU A 34 -27.43 -6.44 26.54
C LEU A 34 -28.89 -6.18 26.94
N ILE A 35 -29.79 -5.91 25.99
CA ILE A 35 -31.23 -5.82 26.26
C ILE A 35 -31.78 -7.15 26.82
N ASP A 36 -31.38 -8.28 26.24
CA ASP A 36 -31.77 -9.61 26.73
C ASP A 36 -31.19 -9.90 28.12
N LEU A 37 -29.97 -9.47 28.39
CA LEU A 37 -29.37 -9.58 29.72
C LEU A 37 -30.08 -8.69 30.75
N ASP A 38 -30.39 -7.44 30.40
CA ASP A 38 -31.13 -6.51 31.25
C ASP A 38 -32.56 -7.01 31.56
N SER A 39 -33.21 -7.71 30.62
CA SER A 39 -34.56 -8.26 30.83
C SER A 39 -34.57 -9.53 31.68
N ASN A 40 -33.56 -10.39 31.54
CA ASN A 40 -33.50 -11.69 32.21
C ASN A 40 -32.73 -11.67 33.53
N TYR A 41 -31.81 -10.73 33.74
CA TYR A 41 -30.95 -10.66 34.92
C TYR A 41 -31.05 -9.30 35.61
N HIS A 42 -31.66 -9.28 36.80
CA HIS A 42 -31.63 -8.11 37.67
C HIS A 42 -30.29 -8.09 38.41
N VAL A 43 -29.27 -7.50 37.81
CA VAL A 43 -27.97 -7.30 38.46
C VAL A 43 -28.09 -6.13 39.43
N ALA A 44 -28.15 -6.43 40.73
CA ALA A 44 -27.93 -5.44 41.76
C ALA A 44 -26.45 -5.07 41.77
N PHE A 45 -26.09 -3.89 41.24
CA PHE A 45 -24.73 -3.39 41.39
C PHE A 45 -24.51 -3.01 42.86
N GLU A 46 -23.83 -3.86 43.62
CA GLU A 46 -23.45 -3.59 45.00
C GLU A 46 -22.11 -2.82 45.09
N GLY A 47 -21.93 -2.03 46.16
CA GLY A 47 -20.68 -1.32 46.44
C GLY A 47 -20.48 -0.05 45.59
N PHE A 48 -19.26 0.23 45.14
CA PHE A 48 -18.92 1.44 44.37
C PHE A 48 -19.77 1.60 43.09
N PHE A 49 -20.18 0.48 42.49
CA PHE A 49 -20.96 0.48 41.24
C PHE A 49 -22.43 0.84 41.41
N SER A 50 -22.98 0.87 42.63
CA SER A 50 -24.37 1.27 42.88
C SER A 50 -24.65 2.72 42.48
N HIS A 51 -23.62 3.58 42.53
CA HIS A 51 -23.71 5.00 42.15
C HIS A 51 -23.89 5.22 40.64
N PHE A 52 -23.69 4.17 39.83
CA PHE A 52 -23.90 4.21 38.38
C PHE A 52 -25.26 3.67 37.94
N ILE A 53 -26.07 3.15 38.87
CA ILE A 53 -27.44 2.74 38.59
C ILE A 53 -28.28 4.00 38.37
N THR A 54 -29.09 3.98 37.30
CA THR A 54 -30.07 5.04 37.07
C THR A 54 -31.42 4.58 37.63
N GLU A 55 -31.91 5.28 38.65
CA GLU A 55 -33.18 4.95 39.33
C GLU A 55 -34.41 5.54 38.62
N ASP A 56 -34.21 6.44 37.66
CA ASP A 56 -35.28 7.19 37.00
C ASP A 56 -35.22 7.06 35.47
N VAL A 57 -36.39 6.80 34.86
CA VAL A 57 -36.55 6.60 33.40
C VAL A 57 -36.12 7.83 32.60
N GLU A 58 -36.46 9.03 33.09
CA GLU A 58 -36.11 10.28 32.39
C GLU A 58 -34.61 10.52 32.42
N SER A 59 -33.95 10.24 33.55
CA SER A 59 -32.49 10.28 33.68
C SER A 59 -31.80 9.30 32.71
N ALA A 60 -32.33 8.08 32.57
CA ALA A 60 -31.80 7.08 31.63
C ALA A 60 -31.92 7.56 30.18
N ARG A 61 -33.08 8.10 29.81
CA ARG A 61 -33.31 8.71 28.48
C ARG A 61 -32.40 9.89 28.23
N GLN A 62 -32.20 10.74 29.23
CA GLN A 62 -31.35 11.92 29.13
C GLN A 62 -29.88 11.54 28.93
N ILE A 63 -29.35 10.57 29.68
CA ILE A 63 -27.97 10.08 29.51
C ILE A 63 -27.78 9.52 28.10
N LEU A 64 -28.64 8.59 27.67
CA LEU A 64 -28.48 7.96 26.36
C LEU A 64 -28.66 8.95 25.20
N SER A 65 -29.60 9.89 25.30
CA SER A 65 -29.81 10.92 24.28
C SER A 65 -28.66 11.94 24.24
N THR A 66 -28.09 12.30 25.39
CA THR A 66 -26.92 13.17 25.49
C THR A 66 -25.70 12.49 24.85
N ILE A 67 -25.46 11.22 25.15
CA ILE A 67 -24.38 10.44 24.53
C ILE A 67 -24.63 10.35 23.02
N ALA A 68 -25.83 9.97 22.57
CA ALA A 68 -26.15 9.85 21.15
C ALA A 68 -25.92 11.18 20.40
N GLY A 69 -26.43 12.30 20.93
CA GLY A 69 -26.24 13.62 20.34
C GLY A 69 -24.76 14.04 20.27
N ALA A 70 -23.99 13.78 21.35
CA ALA A 70 -22.56 14.04 21.38
C ALA A 70 -21.80 13.21 20.34
N MET A 71 -22.08 11.91 20.23
CA MET A 71 -21.43 11.03 19.26
C MET A 71 -21.73 11.44 17.82
N LEU A 72 -22.95 11.87 17.51
CA LEU A 72 -23.32 12.36 16.18
C LEU A 72 -22.52 13.63 15.81
N ASN A 73 -22.41 14.58 16.74
CA ASN A 73 -21.62 15.80 16.53
C ASN A 73 -20.13 15.50 16.33
N VAL A 74 -19.54 14.64 17.18
CA VAL A 74 -18.12 14.26 17.06
C VAL A 74 -17.86 13.49 15.77
N THR A 75 -18.79 12.65 15.31
CA THR A 75 -18.71 11.98 14.01
C THR A 75 -18.55 12.99 12.87
N GLY A 76 -19.33 14.08 12.89
CA GLY A 76 -19.20 15.16 11.90
C GLY A 76 -17.84 15.85 11.93
N ILE A 77 -17.30 16.10 13.13
CA ILE A 77 -15.97 16.69 13.31
C ILE A 77 -14.88 15.76 12.77
N VAL A 78 -14.91 14.48 13.12
CA VAL A 78 -13.97 13.45 12.62
C VAL A 78 -14.02 13.36 11.10
N PHE A 79 -15.21 13.35 10.51
CA PHE A 79 -15.37 13.34 9.06
C PHE A 79 -14.75 14.59 8.41
N SER A 80 -14.99 15.76 9.01
CA SER A 80 -14.48 17.05 8.51
C SER A 80 -12.95 17.12 8.59
N ILE A 81 -12.36 16.72 9.71
CA ILE A 81 -10.90 16.64 9.88
C ILE A 81 -10.30 15.65 8.89
N THR A 82 -10.90 14.48 8.70
CA THR A 82 -10.44 13.48 7.72
C THR A 82 -10.45 14.07 6.30
N LEU A 83 -11.50 14.78 5.91
CA LEU A 83 -11.62 15.38 4.59
C LEU A 83 -10.59 16.50 4.36
N VAL A 84 -10.36 17.34 5.37
CA VAL A 84 -9.32 18.37 5.32
C VAL A 84 -7.94 17.74 5.18
N ALA A 85 -7.64 16.72 6.01
CA ALA A 85 -6.38 15.97 5.94
C ALA A 85 -6.15 15.35 4.56
N LEU A 86 -7.20 14.72 4.00
CA LEU A 86 -7.16 14.12 2.66
C LEU A 86 -6.90 15.16 1.57
N THR A 87 -7.53 16.33 1.68
CA THR A 87 -7.38 17.44 0.74
C THR A 87 -5.95 17.99 0.77
N LEU A 88 -5.41 18.24 1.97
CA LEU A 88 -4.03 18.70 2.17
C LEU A 88 -3.01 17.69 1.62
N ALA A 89 -3.19 16.40 1.94
CA ALA A 89 -2.31 15.36 1.44
C ALA A 89 -2.33 15.28 -0.10
N SER A 90 -3.51 15.41 -0.72
CA SER A 90 -3.63 15.43 -2.19
C SER A 90 -2.95 16.66 -2.81
N SER A 91 -3.08 17.83 -2.18
CA SER A 91 -2.55 19.09 -2.71
C SER A 91 -1.05 19.24 -2.51
N GLU A 92 -0.50 18.70 -1.42
CA GLU A 92 0.93 18.84 -1.13
C GLU A 92 1.73 17.67 -1.75
N PHE A 93 1.28 16.44 -1.56
CA PHE A 93 2.10 15.25 -1.85
C PHE A 93 1.61 14.43 -3.07
N GLY A 94 0.39 14.67 -3.54
CA GLY A 94 -0.15 14.08 -4.76
C GLY A 94 -1.23 13.02 -4.55
N SER A 95 -1.99 12.74 -5.62
CA SER A 95 -3.21 11.94 -5.54
C SER A 95 -2.95 10.46 -5.26
N ARG A 96 -1.73 9.97 -5.55
CA ARG A 96 -1.33 8.58 -5.32
C ARG A 96 -1.25 8.22 -3.83
N LEU A 97 -1.16 9.21 -2.95
CA LEU A 97 -1.07 9.02 -1.49
C LEU A 97 -2.43 8.97 -0.80
N LEU A 98 -3.50 9.40 -1.48
CA LEU A 98 -4.87 9.33 -0.95
C LEU A 98 -5.26 7.91 -0.56
N ARG A 99 -4.78 6.92 -1.31
CA ARG A 99 -5.04 5.51 -1.01
C ARG A 99 -4.46 5.08 0.33
N ASN A 100 -3.32 5.63 0.75
CA ASN A 100 -2.72 5.29 2.04
C ASN A 100 -3.58 5.84 3.18
N PHE A 101 -4.07 7.08 3.06
CA PHE A 101 -4.99 7.69 4.02
C PHE A 101 -6.32 6.95 4.13
N MET A 102 -6.88 6.48 3.01
CA MET A 102 -8.14 5.72 2.99
C MET A 102 -8.00 4.31 3.60
N ASN A 103 -6.80 3.75 3.56
CA ASN A 103 -6.47 2.45 4.15
C ASN A 103 -6.13 2.52 5.65
N ASP A 104 -6.15 3.70 6.24
CA ASP A 104 -5.79 3.89 7.63
C ASP A 104 -6.85 3.28 8.56
N ARG A 105 -6.45 2.26 9.32
CA ARG A 105 -7.34 1.54 10.23
C ARG A 105 -7.81 2.40 11.38
N LEU A 106 -6.99 3.35 11.86
CA LEU A 106 -7.41 4.17 12.98
C LEU A 106 -8.57 5.07 12.56
N ASN A 107 -8.48 5.71 11.38
CA ASN A 107 -9.56 6.53 10.83
C ASN A 107 -10.87 5.74 10.70
N GLN A 108 -10.77 4.49 10.23
CA GLN A 108 -11.91 3.59 10.09
C GLN A 108 -12.50 3.15 11.44
N VAL A 109 -11.66 2.84 12.43
CA VAL A 109 -12.12 2.45 13.78
C VAL A 109 -12.80 3.63 14.46
N VAL A 110 -12.19 4.81 14.44
CA VAL A 110 -12.72 6.04 15.05
C VAL A 110 -14.10 6.36 14.49
N LEU A 111 -14.24 6.44 13.16
CA LEU A 111 -15.54 6.70 12.54
C LEU A 111 -16.56 5.61 12.87
N GLY A 112 -16.13 4.34 12.82
CA GLY A 112 -16.96 3.19 13.14
C GLY A 112 -17.49 3.22 14.58
N THR A 113 -16.64 3.50 15.57
CA THR A 113 -17.03 3.49 16.99
C THR A 113 -17.98 4.62 17.34
N TYR A 114 -17.81 5.83 16.79
CA TYR A 114 -18.76 6.92 17.04
C TYR A 114 -20.15 6.63 16.48
N ILE A 115 -20.22 6.18 15.21
CA ILE A 115 -21.50 5.80 14.58
C ILE A 115 -22.12 4.62 15.31
N ALA A 116 -21.32 3.62 15.69
CA ALA A 116 -21.77 2.45 16.41
C ALA A 116 -22.30 2.77 17.81
N THR A 117 -21.66 3.70 18.53
CA THR A 117 -22.10 4.16 19.86
C THR A 117 -23.39 4.97 19.76
N PHE A 118 -23.51 5.83 18.73
CA PHE A 118 -24.76 6.53 18.43
C PHE A 118 -25.91 5.54 18.20
N ILE A 119 -25.73 4.57 17.30
CA ILE A 119 -26.75 3.54 17.00
C ILE A 119 -27.07 2.72 18.25
N PHE A 120 -26.04 2.31 19.01
CA PHE A 120 -26.20 1.58 20.27
C PHE A 120 -27.12 2.34 21.23
N CYS A 121 -26.84 3.63 21.51
CA CYS A 121 -27.67 4.43 22.41
C CYS A 121 -29.11 4.59 21.90
N ILE A 122 -29.33 4.76 20.60
CA ILE A 122 -30.68 4.84 20.01
C ILE A 122 -31.45 3.51 20.16
N LEU A 123 -30.78 2.38 19.99
CA LEU A 123 -31.40 1.06 20.15
C LEU A 123 -31.78 0.79 21.60
N ILE A 124 -30.91 1.14 22.56
CA ILE A 124 -31.22 1.03 23.98
C ILE A 124 -32.36 1.98 24.38
N LEU A 125 -32.34 3.24 23.90
CA LEU A 125 -33.40 4.23 24.12
C LEU A 125 -34.79 3.72 23.76
N ARG A 126 -34.90 2.96 22.65
CA ARG A 126 -36.17 2.42 22.18
C ARG A 126 -36.82 1.45 23.17
N VAL A 127 -36.04 0.79 24.02
CA VAL A 127 -36.54 -0.22 24.97
C VAL A 127 -36.85 0.39 26.34
N VAL A 128 -36.41 1.62 26.62
CA VAL A 128 -36.69 2.29 27.91
C VAL A 128 -38.19 2.64 28.02
N LYS A 129 -38.90 1.91 28.90
CA LYS A 129 -40.35 2.06 29.12
C LYS A 129 -40.62 2.84 30.40
N GLY A 130 -41.59 3.75 30.33
CA GLY A 130 -42.06 4.53 31.48
C GLY A 130 -43.07 3.77 32.33
N VAL A 131 -43.52 4.42 33.40
CA VAL A 131 -44.44 3.87 34.41
C VAL A 131 -45.76 3.33 33.82
N GLU A 132 -46.23 3.90 32.71
CA GLU A 132 -47.47 3.49 32.03
C GLU A 132 -47.35 2.13 31.29
N ASP A 133 -46.13 1.64 31.00
CA ASP A 133 -45.86 0.51 30.08
C ASP A 133 -45.07 -0.65 30.72
N ASN A 134 -45.17 -0.84 32.03
CA ASN A 134 -44.25 -1.62 32.88
C ASN A 134 -42.82 -1.05 32.82
N GLU A 135 -42.47 -0.29 33.86
CA GLU A 135 -41.19 0.39 33.98
C GLU A 135 -40.01 -0.56 33.75
N PHE A 136 -39.16 -0.20 32.78
CA PHE A 136 -37.98 -0.99 32.42
C PHE A 136 -36.81 -0.06 32.10
N ILE A 137 -35.77 -0.16 32.92
CA ILE A 137 -34.52 0.60 32.81
C ILE A 137 -33.36 -0.38 32.58
N PRO A 138 -32.74 -0.40 31.40
CA PRO A 138 -31.64 -1.32 31.08
C PRO A 138 -30.30 -0.79 31.65
N ASN A 139 -30.11 -0.96 32.96
CA ASN A 139 -28.97 -0.40 33.69
C ASN A 139 -27.61 -0.93 33.21
N ILE A 140 -27.51 -2.22 32.82
CA ILE A 140 -26.27 -2.79 32.29
C ILE A 140 -25.92 -2.12 30.96
N SER A 141 -26.91 -1.98 30.07
CA SER A 141 -26.75 -1.30 28.78
C SER A 141 -26.31 0.16 28.94
N ILE A 142 -26.90 0.92 29.87
CA ILE A 142 -26.54 2.32 30.15
C ILE A 142 -25.10 2.39 30.68
N PHE A 143 -24.72 1.52 31.62
CA PHE A 143 -23.37 1.48 32.14
C PHE A 143 -22.33 1.20 31.05
N VAL A 144 -22.61 0.24 30.16
CA VAL A 144 -21.77 -0.02 28.98
C VAL A 144 -21.71 1.19 28.05
N ALA A 145 -22.82 1.90 27.82
CA ALA A 145 -22.84 3.12 27.02
C ALA A 145 -21.89 4.19 27.59
N ILE A 146 -21.90 4.37 28.91
CA ILE A 146 -21.03 5.34 29.61
C ILE A 146 -19.55 4.95 29.44
N ILE A 147 -19.20 3.67 29.65
CA ILE A 147 -17.82 3.18 29.46
C ILE A 147 -17.35 3.41 28.02
N ILE A 148 -18.16 3.03 27.03
CA ILE A 148 -17.83 3.22 25.61
C ILE A 148 -17.69 4.71 25.29
N SER A 149 -18.56 5.57 25.84
CA SER A 149 -18.48 7.02 25.65
C SER A 149 -17.19 7.61 26.22
N ILE A 150 -16.76 7.19 27.41
CA ILE A 150 -15.48 7.61 28.01
C ILE A 150 -14.31 7.11 27.14
N ALA A 151 -14.34 5.86 26.69
CA ALA A 151 -13.32 5.33 25.78
C ALA A 151 -13.25 6.12 24.46
N ASN A 152 -14.40 6.55 23.92
CA ASN A 152 -14.47 7.39 22.73
C ASN A 152 -13.83 8.78 22.94
N ILE A 153 -13.79 9.33 24.15
CA ILE A 153 -13.06 10.58 24.42
C ILE A 153 -11.56 10.37 24.26
N PHE A 154 -11.00 9.30 24.85
CA PHE A 154 -9.58 8.97 24.66
C PHE A 154 -9.25 8.65 23.21
N LEU A 155 -10.16 7.96 22.52
CA LEU A 155 -10.04 7.67 21.10
C LEU A 155 -10.02 8.95 20.25
N LEU A 156 -10.78 9.99 20.62
CA LEU A 156 -10.73 11.30 19.95
C LEU A 156 -9.33 11.92 20.07
N ILE A 157 -8.76 11.90 21.27
CA ILE A 157 -7.44 12.47 21.54
C ILE A 157 -6.38 11.72 20.73
N ALA A 158 -6.44 10.39 20.72
CA ALA A 158 -5.57 9.55 19.91
C ALA A 158 -5.73 9.82 18.41
N TYR A 159 -6.96 10.02 17.94
CA TYR A 159 -7.26 10.34 16.55
C TYR A 159 -6.71 11.70 16.13
N ILE A 160 -6.86 12.75 16.95
CA ILE A 160 -6.31 14.08 16.65
C ILE A 160 -4.80 14.01 16.57
N HIS A 161 -4.14 13.35 17.52
CA HIS A 161 -2.69 13.17 17.49
C HIS A 161 -2.25 12.41 16.22
N HIS A 162 -2.94 11.32 15.89
CA HIS A 162 -2.66 10.52 14.71
C HIS A 162 -2.79 11.32 13.42
N ILE A 163 -3.89 12.07 13.24
CA ILE A 163 -4.07 12.89 12.05
C ILE A 163 -2.98 13.97 11.97
N ALA A 164 -2.70 14.66 13.08
CA ALA A 164 -1.68 15.70 13.13
C ALA A 164 -0.28 15.19 12.78
N VAL A 165 0.06 13.96 13.14
CA VAL A 165 1.33 13.31 12.75
C VAL A 165 1.27 12.79 11.31
N SER A 166 0.14 12.21 10.89
CA SER A 166 0.00 11.57 9.59
C SER A 166 0.10 12.53 8.40
N ILE A 167 -0.24 13.82 8.59
CA ILE A 167 -0.14 14.86 7.57
C ILE A 167 1.31 15.34 7.40
N GLN A 168 2.19 15.09 8.37
CA GLN A 168 3.59 15.51 8.29
C GLN A 168 4.32 14.78 7.16
N ALA A 169 5.06 15.53 6.33
CA ALA A 169 5.81 15.00 5.19
C ALA A 169 6.71 13.82 5.59
N ASP A 170 7.42 13.92 6.72
CA ASP A 170 8.31 12.88 7.23
C ASP A 170 7.61 11.55 7.50
N TYR A 171 6.38 11.60 8.03
CA TYR A 171 5.59 10.41 8.29
C TYR A 171 5.19 9.74 6.97
N ILE A 172 4.66 10.52 6.02
CA ILE A 172 4.23 10.03 4.71
C ILE A 172 5.40 9.42 3.94
N ILE A 173 6.53 10.14 3.87
CA ILE A 173 7.75 9.69 3.20
C ILE A 173 8.26 8.39 3.84
N THR A 174 8.26 8.31 5.17
CA THR A 174 8.69 7.12 5.90
C THR A 174 7.73 5.94 5.67
N ASP A 175 6.43 6.18 5.64
CA ASP A 175 5.41 5.15 5.35
C ASP A 175 5.56 4.59 3.93
N VAL A 176 5.69 5.46 2.92
CA VAL A 176 5.93 5.04 1.54
C VAL A 176 7.25 4.27 1.41
N GLY A 177 8.31 4.72 2.10
CA GLY A 177 9.58 4.00 2.15
C GLY A 177 9.46 2.60 2.77
N LYS A 178 8.66 2.43 3.82
CA LYS A 178 8.36 1.11 4.42
C LYS A 178 7.55 0.21 3.48
N ASN A 179 6.59 0.79 2.75
CA ASN A 179 5.80 0.08 1.75
C ASN A 179 6.67 -0.42 0.60
N LEU A 180 7.57 0.44 0.07
CA LEU A 180 8.56 0.04 -0.94
C LEU A 180 9.40 -1.15 -0.44
N ARG A 181 9.98 -1.04 0.76
CA ARG A 181 10.77 -2.12 1.36
C ARG A 181 9.99 -3.43 1.48
N SER A 182 8.73 -3.35 1.89
CA SER A 182 7.86 -4.52 2.07
C SER A 182 7.52 -5.18 0.73
N SER A 183 7.18 -4.38 -0.29
CA SER A 183 6.95 -4.87 -1.66
C SER A 183 8.22 -5.48 -2.24
N LEU A 184 9.39 -4.89 -2.00
CA LEU A 184 10.66 -5.47 -2.42
C LEU A 184 10.92 -6.83 -1.73
N LYS A 185 10.65 -7.00 -0.44
CA LYS A 185 10.80 -8.30 0.23
C LYS A 185 9.87 -9.38 -0.32
N ILE A 186 8.66 -9.01 -0.74
CA ILE A 186 7.69 -9.93 -1.35
C ILE A 186 8.13 -10.32 -2.77
N LEU A 187 8.61 -9.36 -3.57
CA LEU A 187 9.02 -9.58 -4.95
C LEU A 187 10.41 -10.25 -5.07
N TYR A 188 11.28 -10.01 -4.09
CA TYR A 188 12.67 -10.47 -4.04
C TYR A 188 12.97 -11.25 -2.74
N PRO A 189 12.29 -12.37 -2.46
CA PRO A 189 12.61 -13.18 -1.31
C PRO A 189 13.98 -13.84 -1.50
N ASN A 190 14.83 -13.80 -0.46
CA ASN A 190 16.23 -14.29 -0.46
C ASN A 190 16.43 -15.77 -0.83
N GLN A 191 15.37 -16.53 -1.15
CA GLN A 191 15.38 -17.99 -1.29
C GLN A 191 14.73 -18.50 -2.59
N ILE A 192 14.23 -17.64 -3.48
CA ILE A 192 13.63 -18.09 -4.75
C ILE A 192 14.60 -17.82 -5.91
N GLY A 193 14.96 -18.88 -6.64
CA GLY A 193 15.76 -18.77 -7.86
C GLY A 193 17.28 -18.76 -7.63
N THR A 194 17.78 -19.56 -6.67
CA THR A 194 19.22 -19.81 -6.42
C THR A 194 19.98 -20.42 -7.60
N HIS A 195 19.32 -20.66 -8.74
CA HIS A 195 19.99 -21.07 -9.96
C HIS A 195 20.67 -19.88 -10.60
N ASN A 196 21.94 -19.82 -10.25
CA ASN A 196 23.01 -19.07 -10.86
C ASN A 196 22.95 -19.19 -12.40
N PHE A 197 23.33 -18.08 -13.04
CA PHE A 197 23.62 -17.89 -14.46
C PHE A 197 22.45 -17.57 -15.39
N GLU A 198 22.70 -16.52 -16.18
CA GLU A 198 22.39 -16.42 -17.60
C GLU A 198 22.23 -17.81 -18.26
N GLN A 199 21.06 -18.41 -18.12
CA GLN A 199 20.62 -19.41 -19.07
C GLN A 199 20.44 -18.64 -20.37
N SER A 200 21.50 -18.67 -21.17
CA SER A 200 21.67 -18.00 -22.46
C SER A 200 20.39 -18.09 -23.31
N GLU A 201 20.21 -17.15 -24.25
CA GLU A 201 19.15 -17.24 -25.27
C GLU A 201 19.03 -18.65 -25.89
N VAL A 202 20.12 -19.41 -25.92
CA VAL A 202 20.17 -20.80 -26.37
C VAL A 202 19.31 -21.73 -25.49
N PHE A 203 19.37 -21.64 -24.16
CA PHE A 203 18.54 -22.44 -23.26
C PHE A 203 17.05 -22.14 -23.45
N LEU A 204 16.69 -20.86 -23.61
CA LEU A 204 15.32 -20.45 -23.91
C LEU A 204 14.85 -21.04 -25.23
N LYS A 205 15.59 -20.82 -26.32
CA LYS A 205 15.25 -21.37 -27.64
C LYS A 205 15.09 -22.89 -27.60
N GLU A 206 15.93 -23.59 -26.86
CA GLU A 206 15.81 -25.05 -26.71
C GLU A 206 14.54 -25.51 -25.99
N HIS A 207 14.00 -24.70 -25.08
CA HIS A 207 12.83 -25.05 -24.26
C HIS A 207 11.50 -24.44 -24.75
N THR A 208 11.52 -23.37 -25.55
CA THR A 208 10.31 -22.78 -26.16
C THR A 208 10.13 -23.09 -27.65
N ASP A 209 11.20 -23.21 -28.45
CA ASP A 209 11.04 -23.42 -29.91
C ASP A 209 10.85 -24.89 -30.29
N LYS A 210 11.20 -25.84 -29.41
CA LYS A 210 10.91 -27.27 -29.59
C LYS A 210 9.44 -27.62 -29.33
N ILE A 211 8.67 -26.70 -28.76
CA ILE A 211 7.26 -26.93 -28.43
C ILE A 211 6.38 -26.35 -29.54
N PRO A 212 5.56 -27.18 -30.23
CA PRO A 212 5.00 -26.84 -31.53
C PRO A 212 3.85 -25.83 -31.48
N ILE A 213 3.05 -25.81 -30.40
CA ILE A 213 1.83 -24.99 -30.33
C ILE A 213 2.07 -23.80 -29.42
N LYS A 214 2.00 -22.60 -30.00
CA LYS A 214 2.03 -21.32 -29.28
C LYS A 214 0.61 -20.73 -29.20
N THR A 215 0.02 -20.71 -28.01
CA THR A 215 -1.29 -20.12 -27.74
C THR A 215 -1.14 -18.76 -27.09
N LEU A 216 -1.80 -17.73 -27.62
CA LEU A 216 -1.80 -16.39 -27.03
C LEU A 216 -3.00 -16.23 -26.10
N ILE A 217 -2.77 -15.80 -24.85
CA ILE A 217 -3.84 -15.43 -23.93
C ILE A 217 -3.96 -13.92 -23.95
N SER A 218 -5.11 -13.43 -24.39
CA SER A 218 -5.45 -12.01 -24.37
C SER A 218 -6.48 -11.70 -23.30
N ASN A 219 -6.50 -10.46 -22.83
CA ASN A 219 -7.54 -9.98 -21.92
C ASN A 219 -8.63 -9.19 -22.68
N PRO A 220 -9.92 -9.43 -22.43
CA PRO A 220 -11.00 -8.70 -23.12
C PRO A 220 -11.21 -7.27 -22.60
N LYS A 221 -10.48 -6.83 -21.56
CA LYS A 221 -10.64 -5.53 -20.91
C LYS A 221 -9.33 -4.77 -20.86
N SER A 222 -9.43 -3.44 -20.83
CA SER A 222 -8.30 -2.55 -20.51
C SER A 222 -8.21 -2.32 -19.00
N GLY A 223 -7.01 -2.08 -18.50
CA GLY A 223 -6.75 -1.76 -17.09
C GLY A 223 -5.28 -1.99 -16.73
N TYR A 224 -4.92 -1.77 -15.48
CA TYR A 224 -3.60 -2.12 -14.96
C TYR A 224 -3.56 -3.57 -14.51
N LEU A 225 -2.51 -4.30 -14.86
CA LEU A 225 -2.25 -5.62 -14.30
C LEU A 225 -1.90 -5.45 -12.82
N GLN A 226 -2.71 -5.98 -11.91
CA GLN A 226 -2.51 -5.82 -10.46
C GLN A 226 -1.86 -7.04 -9.83
N LEU A 227 -2.18 -8.25 -10.33
CA LEU A 227 -1.68 -9.49 -9.77
C LEU A 227 -1.61 -10.59 -10.83
N ILE A 228 -0.54 -11.37 -10.77
CA ILE A 228 -0.39 -12.65 -11.48
C ILE A 228 -0.29 -13.74 -10.40
N ASN A 229 -1.24 -14.68 -10.37
CA ASN A 229 -1.13 -15.81 -9.43
C ASN A 229 -0.14 -16.85 -9.96
N GLY A 230 1.15 -16.62 -9.68
CA GLY A 230 2.25 -17.48 -10.10
C GLY A 230 2.13 -18.92 -9.58
N GLU A 231 1.68 -19.12 -8.34
CA GLU A 231 1.52 -20.47 -7.77
C GLU A 231 0.46 -21.29 -8.52
N ASN A 232 -0.70 -20.69 -8.78
CA ASN A 232 -1.76 -21.36 -9.53
C ASN A 232 -1.35 -21.61 -10.98
N LEU A 233 -0.63 -20.67 -11.61
CA LEU A 233 -0.10 -20.87 -12.97
C LEU A 233 0.98 -21.95 -13.01
N LEU A 234 1.86 -22.03 -12.00
CA LEU A 234 2.85 -23.10 -11.88
C LEU A 234 2.18 -24.47 -11.80
N GLN A 235 1.12 -24.60 -10.99
CA GLN A 235 0.38 -25.86 -10.88
C GLN A 235 -0.29 -26.23 -12.21
N ILE A 236 -0.93 -25.27 -12.89
CA ILE A 236 -1.53 -25.50 -14.21
C ILE A 236 -0.45 -25.90 -15.23
N ALA A 237 0.73 -25.28 -15.17
CA ALA A 237 1.87 -25.61 -16.02
C ALA A 237 2.33 -27.05 -15.82
N LYS A 238 2.41 -27.49 -14.56
CA LYS A 238 2.79 -28.86 -14.18
C LYS A 238 1.76 -29.89 -14.63
N ASP A 239 0.48 -29.62 -14.41
CA ASP A 239 -0.61 -30.56 -14.71
C ASP A 239 -0.84 -30.77 -16.21
N ASN A 240 -0.46 -29.80 -17.06
CA ASN A 240 -0.74 -29.81 -18.50
C ASN A 240 0.52 -29.72 -19.36
N ASP A 241 1.71 -29.83 -18.74
CA ASP A 241 3.02 -29.70 -19.37
C ASP A 241 3.16 -28.45 -20.26
N LEU A 242 2.99 -27.28 -19.64
CA LEU A 242 3.01 -25.98 -20.31
C LEU A 242 4.23 -25.15 -19.94
N VAL A 243 4.61 -24.24 -20.83
CA VAL A 243 5.58 -23.18 -20.57
C VAL A 243 4.93 -21.83 -20.84
N PHE A 244 4.88 -20.98 -19.82
CA PHE A 244 4.34 -19.63 -19.90
C PHE A 244 5.45 -18.60 -20.13
N GLU A 245 5.26 -17.69 -21.08
CA GLU A 245 6.10 -16.51 -21.28
C GLU A 245 5.25 -15.26 -21.07
N PHE A 246 5.65 -14.42 -20.13
CA PHE A 246 4.92 -13.23 -19.73
C PHE A 246 5.60 -11.98 -20.29
N ASP A 247 4.90 -11.24 -21.14
CA ASP A 247 5.40 -9.97 -21.67
C ASP A 247 5.23 -8.82 -20.66
N HIS A 248 4.27 -8.96 -19.73
CA HIS A 248 3.84 -7.92 -18.80
C HIS A 248 4.02 -8.30 -17.33
N ARG A 249 4.19 -7.29 -16.48
CA ARG A 249 4.29 -7.43 -15.03
C ARG A 249 3.21 -6.62 -14.30
N PRO A 250 2.91 -6.93 -13.03
CA PRO A 250 2.04 -6.07 -12.23
C PRO A 250 2.53 -4.61 -12.23
N GLY A 251 1.61 -3.68 -12.47
CA GLY A 251 1.89 -2.26 -12.70
C GLY A 251 1.71 -1.81 -14.15
N ASP A 252 1.83 -2.73 -15.12
CA ASP A 252 1.73 -2.40 -16.54
C ASP A 252 0.28 -2.10 -16.97
N LEU A 253 0.12 -1.16 -17.90
CA LEU A 253 -1.15 -0.91 -18.57
C LEU A 253 -1.39 -1.99 -19.63
N ILE A 254 -2.49 -2.72 -19.48
CA ILE A 254 -2.99 -3.67 -20.45
C ILE A 254 -4.14 -3.02 -21.21
N VAL A 255 -4.07 -3.06 -22.53
CA VAL A 255 -5.16 -2.62 -23.42
C VAL A 255 -6.01 -3.82 -23.81
N LYS A 256 -7.30 -3.61 -24.04
CA LYS A 256 -8.21 -4.63 -24.57
C LYS A 256 -7.57 -5.40 -25.75
N ASN A 257 -7.65 -6.72 -25.68
CA ASN A 257 -7.10 -7.70 -26.63
C ASN A 257 -5.57 -7.79 -26.67
N MET A 258 -4.85 -7.06 -25.84
CA MET A 258 -3.40 -7.22 -25.68
C MET A 258 -3.08 -8.61 -25.12
N THR A 259 -2.00 -9.20 -25.62
CA THR A 259 -1.47 -10.49 -25.15
C THR A 259 -0.93 -10.34 -23.73
N LEU A 260 -1.43 -11.13 -22.80
CA LEU A 260 -0.93 -11.21 -21.42
C LEU A 260 0.22 -12.20 -21.30
N ALA A 261 0.10 -13.34 -21.97
CA ALA A 261 1.09 -14.41 -21.94
C ALA A 261 1.05 -15.24 -23.23
N LYS A 262 2.20 -15.75 -23.63
CA LYS A 262 2.37 -16.78 -24.66
C LYS A 262 2.53 -18.12 -23.97
N ILE A 263 1.79 -19.13 -24.43
CA ILE A 263 1.83 -20.47 -23.85
C ILE A 263 2.36 -21.43 -24.90
N SER A 264 3.46 -22.08 -24.59
CA SER A 264 3.97 -23.19 -25.38
C SER A 264 3.41 -24.50 -24.83
N SER A 265 2.84 -25.32 -25.72
CA SER A 265 2.19 -26.60 -25.39
C SER A 265 2.41 -27.68 -26.46
N HIS A 266 2.40 -28.94 -26.06
CA HIS A 266 2.47 -30.08 -27.00
C HIS A 266 1.11 -30.44 -27.62
N ALA A 267 0.00 -30.00 -27.01
CA ALA A 267 -1.36 -30.23 -27.49
C ALA A 267 -2.21 -28.95 -27.36
N PRO A 268 -3.27 -28.79 -28.18
CA PRO A 268 -4.16 -27.64 -28.10
C PRO A 268 -4.80 -27.52 -26.71
N LEU A 269 -4.83 -26.30 -26.18
CA LEU A 269 -5.47 -26.03 -24.90
C LEU A 269 -6.99 -26.05 -25.03
N ASN A 270 -7.67 -26.78 -24.15
CA ASN A 270 -9.12 -26.72 -24.06
C ASN A 270 -9.61 -25.39 -23.45
N GLU A 271 -10.86 -25.02 -23.72
CA GLU A 271 -11.43 -23.76 -23.22
C GLU A 271 -11.43 -23.65 -21.69
N LYS A 272 -11.56 -24.77 -20.98
CA LYS A 272 -11.59 -24.79 -19.50
C LYS A 272 -10.23 -24.39 -18.93
N THR A 273 -9.14 -24.86 -19.52
CA THR A 273 -7.77 -24.51 -19.15
C THR A 273 -7.48 -23.06 -19.49
N ILE A 274 -7.88 -22.59 -20.68
CA ILE A 274 -7.78 -21.17 -21.07
C ILE A 274 -8.48 -20.27 -20.05
N LYS A 275 -9.75 -20.57 -19.69
CA LYS A 275 -10.49 -19.80 -18.68
C LYS A 275 -9.80 -19.78 -17.31
N LYS A 276 -9.22 -20.90 -16.87
CA LYS A 276 -8.45 -20.97 -15.62
C LYS A 276 -7.19 -20.10 -15.65
N ILE A 277 -6.49 -20.10 -16.77
CA ILE A 277 -5.29 -19.30 -16.98
C ILE A 277 -5.66 -17.81 -16.99
N THR A 278 -6.66 -17.41 -17.78
CA THR A 278 -7.12 -16.01 -17.82
C THR A 278 -7.55 -15.52 -16.44
N ALA A 279 -8.22 -16.35 -15.64
CA ALA A 279 -8.63 -16.02 -14.28
C ALA A 279 -7.47 -15.90 -13.26
N ALA A 280 -6.24 -16.27 -13.64
CA ALA A 280 -5.05 -16.07 -12.82
C ALA A 280 -4.46 -14.66 -12.95
N PHE A 281 -4.88 -13.90 -13.96
CA PHE A 281 -4.53 -12.50 -14.16
C PHE A 281 -5.62 -11.60 -13.61
N ILE A 282 -5.25 -10.67 -12.74
CA ILE A 282 -6.18 -9.70 -12.16
C ILE A 282 -5.85 -8.32 -12.71
N LEU A 283 -6.82 -7.72 -13.39
CA LEU A 283 -6.75 -6.34 -13.82
C LEU A 283 -7.65 -5.47 -12.94
N GLY A 284 -7.24 -4.23 -12.74
CA GLY A 284 -8.08 -3.20 -12.14
C GLY A 284 -7.86 -1.84 -12.77
N GLU A 285 -8.68 -0.86 -12.37
CA GLU A 285 -8.65 0.50 -12.94
C GLU A 285 -7.41 1.30 -12.53
N ASN A 286 -6.80 0.95 -11.39
CA ASN A 286 -5.65 1.65 -10.81
C ASN A 286 -4.52 0.66 -10.49
N ARG A 287 -3.27 1.15 -10.45
CA ARG A 287 -2.12 0.37 -9.95
C ARG A 287 -2.25 0.10 -8.45
N THR A 288 -1.60 -0.97 -7.98
CA THR A 288 -1.58 -1.36 -6.55
C THR A 288 -0.15 -1.62 -6.07
N PRO A 289 0.29 -1.05 -4.93
CA PRO A 289 1.67 -1.12 -4.46
C PRO A 289 2.12 -2.53 -4.05
N THR A 290 1.20 -3.41 -3.65
CA THR A 290 1.53 -4.72 -3.05
C THR A 290 2.42 -5.59 -3.94
N HIS A 291 2.18 -5.56 -5.26
CA HIS A 291 2.91 -6.37 -6.24
C HIS A 291 3.71 -5.51 -7.22
N ASP A 292 3.85 -4.21 -6.93
CA ASP A 292 4.41 -3.21 -7.83
C ASP A 292 5.31 -2.26 -7.04
N ALA A 293 6.56 -2.67 -6.83
CA ALA A 293 7.54 -1.84 -6.13
C ALA A 293 7.81 -0.51 -6.87
N GLU A 294 7.67 -0.50 -8.19
CA GLU A 294 7.87 0.71 -8.99
C GLU A 294 6.81 1.77 -8.67
N PHE A 295 5.58 1.36 -8.31
CA PHE A 295 4.56 2.30 -7.83
C PHE A 295 4.99 3.08 -6.58
N SER A 296 5.61 2.43 -5.60
CA SER A 296 6.09 3.11 -4.39
C SER A 296 7.31 4.00 -4.67
N VAL A 297 8.16 3.62 -5.64
CA VAL A 297 9.20 4.52 -6.16
C VAL A 297 8.57 5.77 -6.76
N HIS A 298 7.58 5.62 -7.64
CA HIS A 298 6.87 6.74 -8.26
C HIS A 298 6.16 7.64 -7.24
N GLN A 299 5.68 7.11 -6.12
CA GLN A 299 5.14 7.93 -5.02
C GLN A 299 6.21 8.83 -4.39
N LEU A 300 7.41 8.29 -4.10
CA LEU A 300 8.52 9.10 -3.58
C LEU A 300 9.01 10.13 -4.60
N VAL A 301 9.10 9.74 -5.88
CA VAL A 301 9.46 10.65 -6.97
C VAL A 301 8.43 11.77 -7.12
N GLU A 302 7.14 11.47 -7.01
CA GLU A 302 6.08 12.49 -7.04
C GLU A 302 6.21 13.48 -5.87
N ILE A 303 6.49 13.01 -4.66
CA ILE A 303 6.76 13.87 -3.50
C ILE A 303 7.94 14.80 -3.80
N ILE A 304 9.05 14.27 -4.33
CA ILE A 304 10.23 15.05 -4.70
C ILE A 304 9.87 16.10 -5.77
N SER A 305 9.24 15.69 -6.87
CA SER A 305 8.88 16.59 -7.97
C SER A 305 7.92 17.71 -7.53
N ARG A 306 6.97 17.41 -6.63
CA ARG A 306 6.06 18.44 -6.09
C ARG A 306 6.79 19.38 -5.13
N ALA A 307 7.61 18.84 -4.23
CA ALA A 307 8.39 19.64 -3.30
C ALA A 307 9.33 20.61 -4.03
N LEU A 308 9.91 20.20 -5.18
CA LEU A 308 10.74 21.06 -6.03
C LEU A 308 9.95 21.96 -7.00
N SER A 309 8.62 21.85 -7.05
CA SER A 309 7.83 22.71 -7.92
C SER A 309 7.84 24.16 -7.43
N SER A 310 7.69 25.12 -8.35
CA SER A 310 7.71 26.55 -8.03
C SER A 310 6.64 27.01 -7.04
N GLY A 311 5.58 26.22 -6.87
CA GLY A 311 4.50 26.51 -5.92
C GLY A 311 4.78 26.09 -4.48
N ILE A 312 5.69 25.14 -4.24
CA ILE A 312 6.04 24.63 -2.90
C ILE A 312 7.47 25.04 -2.54
N ASN A 313 8.44 24.73 -3.40
CA ASN A 313 9.86 25.05 -3.24
C ASN A 313 10.45 24.63 -1.88
N ASP A 314 10.23 23.36 -1.51
CA ASP A 314 10.74 22.75 -0.28
C ASP A 314 11.83 21.69 -0.58
N PRO A 315 13.10 22.09 -0.66
CA PRO A 315 14.19 21.15 -0.92
C PRO A 315 14.43 20.15 0.22
N PHE A 316 14.04 20.44 1.46
CA PHE A 316 14.27 19.53 2.59
C PHE A 316 13.34 18.32 2.53
N THR A 317 12.07 18.52 2.17
CA THR A 317 11.13 17.42 1.89
C THR A 317 11.63 16.56 0.73
N ALA A 318 12.12 17.19 -0.35
CA ALA A 318 12.71 16.47 -1.49
C ALA A 318 13.93 15.62 -1.08
N ILE A 319 14.85 16.19 -0.30
CA ILE A 319 16.03 15.48 0.23
C ILE A 319 15.60 14.29 1.10
N THR A 320 14.61 14.47 1.97
CA THR A 320 14.13 13.41 2.87
C THR A 320 13.54 12.24 2.08
N ALA A 321 12.76 12.50 1.03
CA ALA A 321 12.22 11.48 0.14
C ALA A 321 13.33 10.79 -0.69
N LEU A 322 14.31 11.54 -1.17
CA LEU A 322 15.48 11.04 -1.87
C LEU A 322 16.35 10.13 -0.99
N ASP A 323 16.49 10.46 0.29
CA ASP A 323 17.19 9.62 1.26
C ASP A 323 16.48 8.27 1.47
N LYS A 324 15.14 8.24 1.45
CA LYS A 324 14.39 6.97 1.50
C LYS A 324 14.56 6.15 0.22
N LEU A 325 14.58 6.78 -0.95
CA LEU A 325 14.91 6.09 -2.21
C LEU A 325 16.31 5.49 -2.14
N THR A 326 17.29 6.29 -1.72
CA THR A 326 18.69 5.86 -1.56
C THR A 326 18.80 4.67 -0.62
N ALA A 327 18.22 4.75 0.57
CA ALA A 327 18.27 3.66 1.55
C ALA A 327 17.67 2.34 1.02
N ASN A 328 16.50 2.40 0.36
CA ASN A 328 15.86 1.22 -0.20
C ASN A 328 16.66 0.63 -1.38
N LEU A 329 17.22 1.47 -2.25
CA LEU A 329 18.05 1.02 -3.36
C LEU A 329 19.40 0.45 -2.89
N SER A 330 19.98 0.97 -1.81
CA SER A 330 21.19 0.41 -1.19
C SER A 330 20.95 -0.99 -0.62
N GLU A 331 19.83 -1.22 0.08
CA GLU A 331 19.43 -2.56 0.55
C GLU A 331 19.26 -3.52 -0.63
N LEU A 332 18.64 -3.04 -1.71
CA LEU A 332 18.41 -3.85 -2.91
C LEU A 332 19.70 -4.11 -3.71
N ALA A 333 20.64 -3.17 -3.73
CA ALA A 333 21.91 -3.30 -4.43
C ALA A 333 22.75 -4.47 -3.92
N ALA A 334 22.65 -4.76 -2.61
CA ALA A 334 23.31 -5.89 -1.97
C ALA A 334 22.62 -7.24 -2.25
N ASN A 335 21.36 -7.23 -2.71
CA ASN A 335 20.56 -8.45 -2.90
C ASN A 335 20.74 -9.08 -4.28
N ILE A 336 20.53 -10.39 -4.33
CA ILE A 336 20.43 -11.16 -5.57
C ILE A 336 19.00 -10.97 -6.11
N PHE A 337 18.90 -10.52 -7.37
CA PHE A 337 17.60 -10.45 -8.03
C PHE A 337 17.27 -11.86 -8.52
N PRO A 338 16.07 -12.39 -8.22
CA PRO A 338 15.68 -13.71 -8.68
C PRO A 338 15.63 -13.68 -10.20
N SER A 339 16.04 -14.80 -10.80
CA SER A 339 15.86 -15.03 -12.23
C SER A 339 14.39 -14.82 -12.63
N GLY A 340 14.14 -14.41 -13.88
CA GLY A 340 12.79 -14.41 -14.46
C GLY A 340 12.22 -15.82 -14.62
N TYR A 341 13.05 -16.86 -14.48
CA TYR A 341 12.65 -18.25 -14.72
C TYR A 341 12.10 -18.93 -13.47
N ARG A 342 11.07 -19.76 -13.65
CA ARG A 342 10.51 -20.63 -12.61
C ARG A 342 10.47 -22.07 -13.11
N PHE A 343 10.91 -22.97 -12.25
CA PHE A 343 11.00 -24.40 -12.52
C PHE A 343 9.99 -25.17 -11.65
N ASP A 344 9.55 -26.33 -12.12
CA ASP A 344 8.82 -27.29 -11.28
C ASP A 344 9.78 -28.09 -10.38
N ASP A 345 9.20 -28.94 -9.52
CA ASP A 345 9.95 -29.80 -8.58
C ASP A 345 10.91 -30.78 -9.28
N ASN A 346 10.71 -31.02 -10.59
CA ASN A 346 11.53 -31.91 -11.41
C ASN A 346 12.59 -31.13 -12.21
N GLY A 347 12.68 -29.81 -12.05
CA GLY A 347 13.65 -28.96 -12.74
C GLY A 347 13.25 -28.55 -14.16
N HIS A 348 12.00 -28.77 -14.58
CA HIS A 348 11.54 -28.30 -15.90
C HIS A 348 11.14 -26.83 -15.86
N LEU A 349 11.51 -26.06 -16.89
CA LEU A 349 11.10 -24.67 -17.03
C LEU A 349 9.58 -24.58 -17.22
N ARG A 350 8.89 -23.79 -16.39
CA ARG A 350 7.43 -23.60 -16.45
C ARG A 350 7.00 -22.17 -16.70
N MET A 351 7.78 -21.19 -16.24
CA MET A 351 7.46 -19.78 -16.44
C MET A 351 8.70 -18.95 -16.76
N ILE A 352 8.54 -18.04 -17.72
CA ILE A 352 9.49 -17.00 -18.12
C ILE A 352 8.80 -15.66 -17.82
N LEU A 353 9.13 -15.08 -16.67
CA LEU A 353 8.60 -13.80 -16.21
C LEU A 353 9.43 -12.63 -16.77
N ASN A 354 8.82 -11.45 -16.81
CA ASN A 354 9.51 -10.18 -17.01
C ASN A 354 9.76 -9.50 -15.66
N PRO A 355 10.83 -9.88 -14.91
CA PRO A 355 11.06 -9.33 -13.58
C PRO A 355 11.45 -7.85 -13.66
N LEU A 356 11.17 -7.13 -12.58
CA LEU A 356 11.71 -5.79 -12.40
C LEU A 356 13.24 -5.88 -12.22
N THR A 357 13.98 -5.05 -12.93
CA THR A 357 15.44 -5.04 -12.91
C THR A 357 15.97 -3.93 -12.01
N PHE A 358 17.20 -4.09 -11.53
CA PHE A 358 17.90 -3.01 -10.82
C PHE A 358 17.95 -1.73 -11.66
N GLU A 359 18.27 -1.87 -12.96
CA GLU A 359 18.28 -0.73 -13.89
C GLU A 359 16.91 -0.04 -13.97
N GLY A 360 15.83 -0.83 -14.10
CA GLY A 360 14.47 -0.30 -14.17
C GLY A 360 14.12 0.52 -12.94
N LEU A 361 14.47 0.04 -11.74
CA LEU A 361 14.24 0.73 -10.47
C LEU A 361 15.06 2.01 -10.33
N VAL A 362 16.36 1.97 -10.64
CA VAL A 362 17.24 3.16 -10.58
C VAL A 362 16.78 4.21 -11.59
N ASN A 363 16.39 3.78 -12.80
CA ASN A 363 15.84 4.68 -13.82
C ASN A 363 14.53 5.33 -13.35
N ALA A 364 13.61 4.54 -12.80
CA ALA A 364 12.35 5.05 -12.27
C ALA A 364 12.58 6.05 -11.12
N ALA A 365 13.55 5.77 -10.24
CA ALA A 365 13.86 6.61 -9.09
C ALA A 365 14.57 7.92 -9.46
N PHE A 366 15.58 7.89 -10.32
CA PHE A 366 16.51 9.03 -10.44
C PHE A 366 16.36 9.84 -11.71
N ASN A 367 15.76 9.33 -12.79
CA ASN A 367 15.63 10.10 -14.02
C ASN A 367 14.81 11.38 -13.83
N GLN A 368 13.61 11.26 -13.25
CA GLN A 368 12.75 12.41 -12.99
C GLN A 368 13.30 13.29 -11.87
N VAL A 369 13.80 12.70 -10.77
CA VAL A 369 14.41 13.48 -9.68
C VAL A 369 15.50 14.40 -10.21
N ARG A 370 16.43 13.87 -11.02
CA ARG A 370 17.47 14.67 -11.69
C ARG A 370 16.89 15.77 -12.59
N GLN A 371 15.84 15.48 -13.35
CA GLN A 371 15.20 16.46 -14.24
C GLN A 371 14.60 17.63 -13.46
N TYR A 372 13.95 17.36 -12.33
CA TYR A 372 13.34 18.39 -11.48
C TYR A 372 14.38 19.11 -10.60
N SER A 373 15.48 18.45 -10.24
CA SER A 373 16.54 19.04 -9.40
C SER A 373 17.61 19.79 -10.18
N ALA A 374 17.53 19.87 -11.51
CA ALA A 374 18.58 20.45 -12.35
C ALA A 374 18.98 21.88 -11.95
N ASN A 375 18.03 22.67 -11.45
CA ASN A 375 18.26 24.05 -10.98
C ASN A 375 18.25 24.16 -9.44
N ASN A 376 18.36 23.04 -8.72
CA ASN A 376 18.39 23.01 -7.26
C ASN A 376 19.69 22.34 -6.78
N PRO A 377 20.73 23.13 -6.46
CA PRO A 377 22.04 22.61 -6.07
C PRO A 377 21.98 21.62 -4.91
N ALA A 378 21.30 21.97 -3.83
CA ALA A 378 21.20 21.14 -2.63
C ALA A 378 20.68 19.72 -2.95
N VAL A 379 19.63 19.62 -3.78
CA VAL A 379 19.00 18.33 -4.07
C VAL A 379 19.80 17.51 -5.10
N LEU A 380 20.38 18.15 -6.11
CA LEU A 380 21.18 17.44 -7.11
C LEU A 380 22.53 16.96 -6.54
N ILE A 381 23.15 17.75 -5.66
CA ILE A 381 24.34 17.33 -4.89
C ILE A 381 23.97 16.14 -4.00
N ARG A 382 22.83 16.21 -3.30
CA ARG A 382 22.35 15.08 -2.49
C ARG A 382 22.06 13.83 -3.31
N LEU A 383 21.58 13.97 -4.55
CA LEU A 383 21.39 12.85 -5.48
C LEU A 383 22.73 12.18 -5.83
N MET A 384 23.79 12.96 -6.05
CA MET A 384 25.14 12.43 -6.26
C MET A 384 25.65 11.66 -5.03
N GLU A 385 25.47 12.21 -3.83
CA GLU A 385 25.81 11.53 -2.57
C GLU A 385 25.01 10.22 -2.38
N GLY A 386 23.74 10.22 -2.78
CA GLY A 386 22.89 9.03 -2.76
C GLY A 386 23.40 7.95 -3.72
N LEU A 387 23.77 8.33 -4.94
CA LEU A 387 24.40 7.41 -5.91
C LEU A 387 25.71 6.83 -5.36
N PHE A 388 26.55 7.65 -4.74
CA PHE A 388 27.77 7.20 -4.07
C PHE A 388 27.48 6.23 -2.94
N THR A 389 26.47 6.51 -2.12
CA THR A 389 26.05 5.60 -1.04
C THR A 389 25.63 4.24 -1.61
N ILE A 390 24.79 4.21 -2.67
CA ILE A 390 24.36 2.95 -3.30
C ILE A 390 25.54 2.18 -3.89
N LYS A 391 26.51 2.89 -4.48
CA LYS A 391 27.75 2.28 -5.00
C LYS A 391 28.48 1.47 -3.93
N GLN A 392 28.58 1.97 -2.69
CA GLN A 392 29.26 1.27 -1.59
C GLN A 392 28.65 -0.11 -1.26
N PHE A 393 27.36 -0.32 -1.56
CA PHE A 393 26.67 -1.60 -1.37
C PHE A 393 26.58 -2.45 -2.65
N THR A 394 27.07 -1.94 -3.78
CA THR A 394 26.95 -2.60 -5.08
C THR A 394 28.24 -3.36 -5.42
N ARG A 395 28.14 -4.69 -5.57
CA ARG A 395 29.28 -5.53 -5.96
C ARG A 395 29.29 -5.91 -7.44
N ASP A 396 28.12 -5.88 -8.08
CA ASP A 396 27.96 -6.30 -9.47
C ASP A 396 28.42 -5.20 -10.44
N GLN A 397 29.31 -5.57 -11.37
CA GLN A 397 29.91 -4.63 -12.33
C GLN A 397 28.89 -4.04 -13.31
N THR A 398 27.84 -4.78 -13.65
CA THR A 398 26.77 -4.28 -14.53
C THR A 398 25.94 -3.22 -13.81
N ARG A 399 25.59 -3.44 -12.54
CA ARG A 399 24.92 -2.45 -11.68
C ARG A 399 25.77 -1.21 -11.45
N LEU A 400 27.08 -1.36 -11.25
CA LEU A 400 27.99 -0.23 -11.13
C LEU A 400 27.95 0.65 -12.39
N LYS A 401 27.96 0.07 -13.60
CA LYS A 401 27.85 0.83 -14.86
C LYS A 401 26.55 1.63 -14.94
N ILE A 402 25.45 1.08 -14.46
CA ILE A 402 24.16 1.77 -14.40
C ILE A 402 24.25 2.99 -13.46
N LEU A 403 24.80 2.83 -12.26
CA LEU A 403 24.99 3.94 -11.33
C LEU A 403 25.89 5.03 -11.90
N ARG A 404 26.97 4.63 -12.58
CA ARG A 404 27.86 5.57 -13.28
C ARG A 404 27.14 6.38 -14.34
N ARG A 405 26.30 5.73 -15.17
CA ARG A 405 25.47 6.45 -16.16
C ARG A 405 24.64 7.54 -15.51
N HIS A 406 24.03 7.26 -14.35
CA HIS A 406 23.24 8.23 -13.60
C HIS A 406 24.11 9.34 -12.99
N ALA A 407 25.28 9.02 -12.43
CA ALA A 407 26.23 10.01 -11.92
C ALA A 407 26.66 10.98 -13.04
N ASP A 408 27.06 10.44 -14.20
CA ASP A 408 27.45 11.25 -15.37
C ASP A 408 26.30 12.17 -15.83
N MET A 409 25.06 11.66 -15.81
CA MET A 409 23.87 12.45 -16.15
C MET A 409 23.58 13.55 -15.12
N CYS A 410 23.83 13.30 -13.83
CA CYS A 410 23.68 14.30 -12.76
C CYS A 410 24.73 15.39 -12.87
N MET A 411 25.99 15.03 -13.13
CA MET A 411 27.06 16.01 -13.35
C MET A 411 26.72 16.94 -14.52
N ARG A 412 26.32 16.37 -15.67
CA ARG A 412 25.86 17.17 -16.83
C ARG A 412 24.64 18.03 -16.51
N ALA A 413 23.74 17.60 -15.62
CA ALA A 413 22.60 18.42 -15.23
C ALA A 413 23.04 19.65 -14.43
N GLY A 414 23.96 19.48 -13.49
CA GLY A 414 24.50 20.59 -12.70
C GLY A 414 25.30 21.58 -13.53
N GLU A 415 26.15 21.10 -14.45
CA GLU A 415 26.94 21.96 -15.36
C GLU A 415 26.07 22.85 -16.24
N ASN A 416 24.88 22.37 -16.63
CA ASN A 416 23.94 23.13 -17.45
C ASN A 416 22.97 24.00 -16.62
N GLY A 417 22.72 23.65 -15.36
CA GLY A 417 21.67 24.26 -14.53
C GLY A 417 22.16 25.23 -13.46
N PHE A 418 23.37 25.06 -12.94
CA PHE A 418 23.89 25.89 -11.85
C PHE A 418 24.54 27.16 -12.40
N SER A 419 24.22 28.30 -11.79
CA SER A 419 24.83 29.59 -12.13
C SER A 419 26.05 29.94 -11.27
N GLU A 420 26.14 29.42 -10.06
CA GLU A 420 27.21 29.71 -9.10
C GLU A 420 28.36 28.69 -9.25
N PRO A 421 29.60 29.13 -9.56
CA PRO A 421 30.74 28.24 -9.74
C PRO A 421 31.08 27.34 -8.55
N GLU A 422 30.91 27.79 -7.31
CA GLU A 422 31.21 26.96 -6.14
C GLU A 422 30.21 25.80 -5.98
N ASP A 423 28.95 25.95 -6.40
CA ASP A 423 27.97 24.86 -6.41
C ASP A 423 28.38 23.76 -7.40
N ILE A 424 28.89 24.14 -8.57
CA ILE A 424 29.40 23.19 -9.58
C ILE A 424 30.62 22.45 -9.04
N LYS A 425 31.50 23.16 -8.34
CA LYS A 425 32.70 22.59 -7.73
C LYS A 425 32.37 21.61 -6.60
N ASP A 426 31.37 21.89 -5.78
CA ASP A 426 30.89 20.96 -4.75
C ASP A 426 30.31 19.68 -5.38
N LEU A 427 29.43 19.83 -6.37
CA LEU A 427 28.90 18.69 -7.13
C LEU A 427 30.01 17.87 -7.79
N ARG A 428 31.01 18.53 -8.39
CA ARG A 428 32.18 17.87 -8.99
C ARG A 428 32.99 17.10 -7.95
N GLY A 429 33.22 17.68 -6.77
CA GLY A 429 33.90 16.99 -5.68
C GLY A 429 33.21 15.67 -5.29
N ARG A 430 31.88 15.65 -5.24
CA ARG A 430 31.11 14.41 -4.99
C ARG A 430 31.14 13.43 -6.16
N TYR A 431 31.13 13.94 -7.38
CA TYR A 431 31.26 13.12 -8.58
C TYR A 431 32.65 12.47 -8.67
N ASP A 432 33.71 13.19 -8.34
CA ASP A 432 35.08 12.66 -8.33
C ASP A 432 35.22 11.57 -7.24
N GLN A 433 34.68 11.78 -6.04
CA GLN A 433 34.56 10.73 -5.01
C GLN A 433 33.77 9.51 -5.52
N PHE A 434 32.72 9.71 -6.33
CA PHE A 434 32.01 8.61 -6.95
C PHE A 434 32.88 7.82 -7.94
N LEU A 435 33.83 8.47 -8.61
CA LEU A 435 34.75 7.85 -9.56
C LEU A 435 36.00 7.23 -8.91
N GLU A 436 36.39 7.66 -7.71
CA GLU A 436 37.42 6.98 -6.91
C GLU A 436 37.01 5.50 -6.71
N ASP A 437 37.95 4.55 -6.73
CA ASP A 437 37.69 3.08 -6.72
C ASP A 437 37.13 2.44 -8.01
N TRP A 438 37.16 3.12 -9.17
CA TRP A 438 36.89 2.51 -10.49
C TRP A 438 38.13 1.97 -11.23
N VAL A 439 39.29 1.98 -10.56
CA VAL A 439 40.56 1.37 -10.96
C VAL A 439 40.69 0.03 -10.27
#